data_AF-A0A1H3G5S3-F1
#
_entry.id   AF-A0A1H3G5S3-F1
#
_cell.length_a   1.000
_cell.length_b   1.000
_cell.length_c   1.000
_cell.angle_alpha   90.00
_cell.angle_beta   90.00
_cell.angle_gamma   90.00
#
_symmetry.space_group_name_H-M   'P 1'
#
loop_
_entity.id
_entity.type
_entity.pdbx_description
1 polymer ?
#
loop_
_entity_poly.entity_id
_entity_poly.type
_entity_poly.pdbx_seq_one_letter_code
_entity_poly.pdbx_strand_id
1 'polypeptide(L)' 'MIANNIFKAIGDFFTNVLFQPFEAIRFMDNWWLQSTVSWIFILITFGFFFYWIGEIQKYKKAGNE' A
#
# COMPACT_ATOMS: atom_id res chain seq x y z
N MET A 1 -16.75 -0.92 29.97
CA MET A 1 -16.59 0.43 29.38
C MET A 1 -15.09 0.82 29.29
N ILE A 2 -14.23 -0.09 28.84
CA ILE A 2 -12.77 0.12 28.63
C ILE A 2 -12.39 -0.25 27.20
N ALA A 3 -12.97 -1.34 26.67
CA ALA A 3 -12.81 -1.74 25.26
C ALA A 3 -13.11 -0.59 24.29
N ASN A 4 -14.23 0.13 24.46
CA ASN A 4 -14.56 1.30 23.63
C ASN A 4 -13.52 2.43 23.72
N ASN A 5 -12.85 2.59 24.87
CA ASN A 5 -11.81 3.61 25.04
C ASN A 5 -10.50 3.19 24.34
N ILE A 6 -10.16 1.89 24.38
CA ILE A 6 -9.00 1.36 23.66
C ILE A 6 -9.21 1.49 22.14
N PHE A 7 -10.37 1.08 21.62
CA PHE A 7 -10.67 1.23 20.18
C PHE A 7 -10.73 2.70 19.76
N LYS A 8 -11.22 3.60 20.61
CA LYS A 8 -11.21 5.04 20.35
C LYS A 8 -9.79 5.61 20.32
N ALA A 9 -8.93 5.22 21.26
CA ALA A 9 -7.54 5.65 21.30
C ALA A 9 -6.74 5.12 20.10
N ILE A 10 -6.99 3.87 19.69
CA ILE A 10 -6.41 3.31 18.45
C ILE A 10 -6.90 4.12 17.25
N GLY A 11 -8.21 4.34 17.12
CA GLY A 11 -8.77 5.14 16.03
C GLY A 11 -8.11 6.52 15.94
N ASP A 12 -8.04 7.22 17.06
CA ASP A 12 -7.41 8.55 17.19
C ASP A 12 -5.93 8.55 16.78
N PHE A 13 -5.17 7.55 17.24
CA PHE A 13 -3.77 7.38 16.84
C PHE A 13 -3.63 7.16 15.33
N PHE A 14 -4.45 6.30 14.74
CA PHE A 14 -4.34 6.04 13.30
C PHE A 14 -4.78 7.24 12.46
N THR A 15 -5.84 7.95 12.83
CA THR A 15 -6.33 9.11 12.05
C THR A 15 -5.47 10.34 12.26
N ASN A 16 -5.17 10.70 13.51
CA ASN A 16 -4.58 11.99 13.84
C ASN A 16 -3.05 11.95 13.98
N VAL A 17 -2.45 10.76 14.09
CA VAL A 17 -0.99 10.61 14.18
C VAL A 17 -0.44 9.87 12.97
N LEU A 18 -0.86 8.62 12.75
CA LEU A 18 -0.26 7.76 11.71
C LEU A 18 -0.60 8.23 10.29
N PHE A 19 -1.86 8.63 10.05
CA PHE A 19 -2.35 9.01 8.72
C PHE A 19 -2.42 10.52 8.49
N GLN A 20 -1.98 11.34 9.44
CA GLN A 20 -1.83 12.79 9.24
C GLN A 20 -1.08 13.16 7.94
N PRO A 21 0.06 12.54 7.57
CA PRO A 21 0.71 12.85 6.29
C PRO A 21 -0.13 12.47 5.07
N PHE A 22 -0.96 11.43 5.18
CA PHE A 22 -1.85 11.01 4.10
C PHE A 22 -3.01 12.00 3.92
N GLU A 23 -3.56 12.55 5.01
CA GLU A 23 -4.50 13.68 4.92
C GLU A 23 -3.87 14.88 4.22
N ALA A 24 -2.64 15.25 4.56
CA ALA A 24 -1.97 16.38 3.92
C ALA A 24 -1.80 16.19 2.40
N ILE A 25 -1.45 14.98 1.94
CA ILE A 25 -1.32 14.64 0.52
C ILE A 25 -2.69 14.65 -0.19
N ARG A 26 -3.75 14.22 0.50
CA ARG A 26 -5.11 14.13 -0.05
C ARG A 26 -5.66 15.49 -0.50
N PHE A 27 -5.33 16.56 0.22
CA PHE A 27 -5.82 17.91 -0.05
C PHE A 27 -4.88 18.74 -0.95
N MET A 28 -3.91 18.11 -1.61
CA MET A 28 -3.05 18.80 -2.58
C MET A 28 -3.80 19.02 -3.90
N ASP A 29 -3.67 20.22 -4.48
CA ASP A 29 -4.29 20.55 -5.78
C ASP A 29 -3.66 19.81 -6.97
N ASN A 30 -2.41 19.37 -6.82
CA ASN A 30 -1.71 18.65 -7.88
C ASN A 30 -2.12 17.17 -7.89
N TRP A 31 -2.89 16.79 -8.91
CA TRP A 31 -3.35 15.43 -9.13
C TRP A 31 -2.24 14.37 -9.11
N TRP A 32 -1.05 14.68 -9.64
CA TRP A 32 0.08 13.76 -9.63
C TRP A 32 0.58 13.51 -8.21
N LEU A 33 0.70 14.57 -7.40
CA LEU A 33 1.15 14.47 -6.01
C LEU A 33 0.12 13.72 -5.16
N GLN A 34 -1.16 14.07 -5.29
CA GLN A 34 -2.27 13.40 -4.60
C GLN A 34 -2.31 11.89 -4.88
N SER A 35 -1.98 11.49 -6.11
CA SER A 35 -2.02 10.08 -6.55
C SER A 35 -0.70 9.33 -6.35
N THR A 36 0.36 9.98 -5.82
CA THR A 36 1.73 9.40 -5.73
C THR A 36 1.75 8.06 -5.02
N VAL A 37 1.04 7.94 -3.90
CA VAL A 37 0.99 6.69 -3.11
C VAL A 37 0.39 5.55 -3.95
N SER A 38 -0.68 5.82 -4.69
CA SER A 38 -1.31 4.86 -5.60
C SER A 38 -0.35 4.41 -6.70
N TRP A 39 0.40 5.34 -7.30
CA TRP A 39 1.43 5.02 -8.29
C TRP A 39 2.52 4.10 -7.72
N ILE A 40 2.99 4.36 -6.49
CA ILE A 40 3.98 3.50 -5.82
C ILE A 40 3.44 2.08 -5.65
N PHE A 41 2.21 1.92 -5.16
CA PHE A 41 1.59 0.59 -5.00
C PHE A 41 1.44 -0.15 -6.33
N ILE A 42 1.04 0.55 -7.39
CA ILE A 42 0.92 -0.02 -8.73
C ILE A 42 2.28 -0.52 -9.21
N LEU A 43 3.34 0.28 -9.08
CA LEU A 43 4.69 -0.11 -9.49
C LEU A 43 5.22 -1.32 -8.71
N ILE A 44 5.01 -1.36 -7.40
CA ILE A 44 5.40 -2.51 -6.56
C ILE A 44 4.65 -3.76 -7.02
N THR A 45 3.34 -3.65 -7.21
CA THR A 45 2.49 -4.77 -7.63
C THR A 45 2.94 -5.32 -8.98
N PHE A 46 3.19 -4.45 -9.96
CA PHE A 46 3.71 -4.87 -11.25
C PHE A 46 5.10 -5.48 -11.16
N GLY A 47 5.99 -4.92 -10.31
CA GLY A 47 7.31 -5.49 -10.07
C GLY A 47 7.25 -6.93 -9.56
N PHE A 48 6.43 -7.18 -8.55
CA PHE A 48 6.19 -8.55 -8.06
C PHE A 48 5.52 -9.43 -9.11
N PHE A 49 4.54 -8.91 -9.85
CA PHE A 49 3.84 -9.65 -10.88
C PHE A 49 4.80 -10.14 -11.98
N PHE A 50 5.68 -9.26 -12.49
CA PHE A 50 6.69 -9.64 -13.48
C PHE A 50 7.73 -10.60 -12.92
N TYR A 51 8.15 -10.43 -11.67
CA TYR A 51 9.02 -11.38 -10.99
C TYR A 51 8.40 -12.79 -10.96
N TRP A 52 7.15 -12.90 -10.49
CA TRP A 52 6.46 -14.19 -10.39
C TRP A 52 6.22 -14.86 -11.73
N ILE A 53 5.84 -14.09 -12.77
CA ILE A 53 5.74 -14.63 -14.13
C ILE A 53 7.10 -15.16 -14.61
N GLY A 54 8.17 -14.40 -14.36
CA GLY A 54 9.53 -14.81 -14.69
C GLY A 54 9.93 -16.12 -14.01
N GLU A 55 9.63 -16.27 -12.72
CA GLU A 55 9.87 -17.50 -11.98
C GLU A 55 9.07 -18.67 -12.56
N ILE A 56 7.77 -18.52 -12.81
CA ILE A 56 6.92 -19.57 -13.42
C ILE A 56 7.50 -20.04 -14.76
N GLN A 57 7.98 -19.10 -15.60
CA GLN A 57 8.61 -19.47 -16.87
C GLN A 57 9.93 -20.23 -16.68
N LYS A 58 10.74 -19.87 -15.69
CA LYS A 58 11.96 -20.60 -15.35
C LYS A 58 11.67 -22.02 -14.89
N TYR A 59 10.68 -22.20 -14.00
CA TYR A 59 10.23 -23.53 -13.56
C TYR A 59 9.76 -24.37 -14.75
N LYS A 60 8.90 -23.82 -15.61
CA LYS A 60 8.44 -24.49 -16.83
C LYS A 60 9.59 -24.90 -17.75
N LYS A 61 10.61 -24.04 -17.91
CA LYS A 61 11.78 -24.33 -18.76
C LYS A 61 12.72 -25.37 -18.14
N ALA A 62 12.78 -25.44 -16.81
CA ALA A 62 13.61 -26.41 -16.09
C ALA A 62 13.06 -27.85 -16.16
N GLY A 63 11.86 -28.07 -16.70
CA GLY A 63 11.24 -29.39 -16.80
C GLY A 63 10.71 -29.92 -15.45
N ASN A 64 10.65 -29.05 -14.45
CA ASN A 64 10.03 -29.32 -13.16
C ASN A 64 8.60 -28.76 -13.26
N GLU A 65 7.65 -29.62 -13.65
CA GLU A 65 6.23 -29.28 -13.73
C GLU A 65 5.67 -28.82 -12.37
#